data_AF-A0A962G0U7-F1
#
_entry.id   AF-A0A962G0U7-F1
#
_cell.length_a   1.000
_cell.length_b   1.000
_cell.length_c   1.000
_cell.angle_alpha   90.00
_cell.angle_beta   90.00
_cell.angle_gamma   90.00
#
_symmetry.space_group_name_H-M   'P 1'
#
loop_
_entity.id
_entity.type
_entity.pdbx_description
1 polymer ?
#
loop_
_entity_poly.entity_id
_entity_poly.type
_entity_poly.pdbx_seq_one_letter_code
_entity_poly.pdbx_strand_id
1 'polypeptide(L)'
;MLSILFGLFGLAVLVGIAWLFSAQKSAVDWRLVVTGIGLQLVFAVLVLLTPWGATLFGWLSEGFVALLGFTAQGSQFIFGDFARADKFGFVFAFQVLPTIIFFAAFMSVLYHLGIMQWVVKGMAWVITKVM
;
A
#
# COMPACT_ATOMS: atom_id res chain seq x y z
N MET A 1 22.81 -5.83 -15.99
CA MET A 1 23.71 -5.75 -14.81
C MET A 1 23.85 -4.34 -14.26
N LEU A 2 24.15 -3.32 -15.10
CA LEU A 2 24.32 -1.94 -14.64
C LEU A 2 23.12 -1.40 -13.82
N SER A 3 21.88 -1.72 -14.23
CA SER A 3 20.66 -1.28 -13.53
C SER A 3 20.50 -1.87 -12.13
N ILE A 4 20.94 -3.12 -11.93
CA ILE A 4 20.88 -3.78 -10.61
C ILE A 4 21.90 -3.14 -9.67
N LEU A 5 23.11 -2.90 -10.16
CA LEU A 5 24.16 -2.19 -9.41
C LEU A 5 23.72 -0.78 -9.04
N PHE A 6 23.07 -0.06 -9.96
CA PHE A 6 22.51 1.26 -9.69
C PHE A 6 21.41 1.20 -8.62
N GLY A 7 20.54 0.19 -8.65
CA GLY A 7 19.53 -0.04 -7.61
C GLY A 7 20.13 -0.31 -6.23
N LEU A 8 21.14 -1.18 -6.15
CA LEU A 8 21.87 -1.46 -4.91
C LEU A 8 22.61 -0.23 -4.37
N PHE A 9 23.21 0.56 -5.26
CA PHE A 9 23.83 1.83 -4.90
C PHE A 9 22.81 2.82 -4.35
N GLY A 10 21.65 2.97 -5.01
CA GLY A 10 20.55 3.82 -4.52
C GLY A 10 20.08 3.40 -3.12
N LEU A 11 19.91 2.10 -2.89
CA LEU A 11 19.56 1.57 -1.56
C LEU A 11 20.63 1.91 -0.51
N ALA A 12 21.91 1.71 -0.83
CA ALA A 12 23.01 2.06 0.07
C ALA A 12 23.06 3.56 0.39
N VAL A 13 22.78 4.42 -0.60
CA VAL A 13 22.70 5.88 -0.40
C VAL A 13 21.53 6.23 0.51
N LEU A 14 20.34 5.65 0.33
CA LEU A 14 19.19 5.92 1.19
C LEU A 14 19.44 5.50 2.64
N VAL A 15 20.03 4.32 2.86
CA VAL A 15 20.43 3.85 4.20
C VAL A 15 21.51 4.76 4.78
N GLY A 16 22.47 5.19 3.97
CA GLY A 16 23.53 6.13 4.37
C GLY A 16 22.97 7.49 4.81
N ILE A 17 22.01 8.04 4.07
CA ILE A 17 21.30 9.28 4.43
C ILE A 17 20.57 9.08 5.76
N ALA A 18 19.78 8.00 5.90
CA ALA A 18 19.07 7.72 7.15
C ALA A 18 20.02 7.59 8.35
N TRP A 19 21.18 6.95 8.17
CA TRP A 19 22.21 6.84 9.20
C TRP A 19 22.87 8.19 9.52
N LEU A 20 23.13 9.04 8.51
CA LEU A 20 23.72 10.37 8.70
C LEU A 20 22.83 11.28 9.55
N PHE A 21 21.51 11.21 9.33
CA PHE A 21 20.50 11.95 10.09
C PHE A 21 20.04 11.24 11.38
N SER A 22 20.61 10.08 11.71
CA SER A 22 20.31 9.40 12.97
C SER A 22 20.88 10.20 14.16
N ALA A 23 20.03 10.43 15.16
CA ALA A 23 20.39 11.15 16.39
C ALA A 23 21.47 10.39 17.19
N GLN A 24 21.43 9.06 17.19
CA GLN A 24 22.37 8.20 17.92
C GLN A 24 22.95 7.13 16.99
N LYS A 25 23.96 7.52 16.20
CA LYS A 25 24.58 6.68 15.16
C LYS A 25 25.14 5.36 15.68
N SER A 26 25.57 5.32 16.94
CA SER A 26 26.12 4.13 17.60
C SER A 26 25.07 3.16 18.14
N ALA A 27 23.82 3.59 18.27
CA ALA A 27 22.72 2.76 18.78
C ALA A 27 21.85 2.18 17.65
N VAL A 28 22.28 2.32 16.40
CA VAL A 28 21.59 1.77 15.24
C VAL A 28 21.70 0.24 15.28
N ASP A 29 20.55 -0.43 15.37
CA ASP A 29 20.48 -1.88 15.28
C ASP A 29 20.58 -2.32 13.81
N TRP A 30 21.78 -2.69 13.39
CA TRP A 30 22.04 -3.16 12.03
C TRP A 30 21.37 -4.49 11.70
N ARG A 31 21.05 -5.31 12.71
CA ARG A 31 20.27 -6.53 12.47
C ARG A 31 18.86 -6.16 12.03
N LEU A 32 18.22 -5.20 12.72
CA LEU A 32 16.90 -4.70 12.36
C LEU A 32 16.87 -4.07 10.96
N VAL A 33 17.89 -3.27 10.62
CA VAL A 33 18.00 -2.64 9.30
C VAL A 33 18.12 -3.71 8.20
N VAL A 34 19.01 -4.68 8.38
CA VAL A 34 19.24 -5.74 7.37
C VAL A 34 18.03 -6.67 7.27
N THR A 35 17.41 -7.07 8.38
CA THR A 35 16.20 -7.92 8.34
C THR A 35 15.02 -7.19 7.70
N GLY A 36 14.83 -5.89 7.99
CA GLY A 36 13.80 -5.07 7.36
C GLY A 36 13.98 -4.93 5.86
N ILE A 37 15.19 -4.60 5.40
CA ILE A 37 15.52 -4.52 3.96
C ILE A 37 15.35 -5.89 3.30
N GLY A 38 15.83 -6.96 3.95
CA GLY A 38 15.68 -8.33 3.48
C GLY A 38 14.22 -8.72 3.30
N LEU A 39 13.37 -8.41 4.28
CA LEU A 39 11.93 -8.65 4.21
C LEU A 39 11.28 -7.89 3.04
N GLN A 40 11.64 -6.62 2.82
CA GLN A 40 11.15 -5.84 1.69
C GLN A 40 11.58 -6.44 0.34
N LEU A 41 12.84 -6.84 0.20
CA LEU A 41 13.34 -7.46 -1.03
C LEU A 41 12.68 -8.82 -1.30
N VAL A 42 12.54 -9.65 -0.26
CA VAL A 42 11.83 -10.94 -0.37
C VAL A 42 10.39 -10.69 -0.79
N PHE A 43 9.68 -9.76 -0.17
CA PHE A 43 8.32 -9.42 -0.54
C PHE A 43 8.22 -8.91 -1.99
N ALA A 44 9.12 -8.03 -2.41
CA ALA A 44 9.18 -7.55 -3.79
C ALA A 44 9.42 -8.68 -4.79
N VAL A 45 10.34 -9.61 -4.51
CA VAL A 45 10.58 -10.78 -5.36
C VAL A 45 9.33 -11.67 -5.43
N LEU A 46 8.73 -11.97 -4.28
CA LEU A 46 7.53 -12.81 -4.21
C LEU A 46 6.38 -12.19 -5.01
N VAL A 47 6.14 -10.89 -4.89
CA VAL A 47 4.99 -10.23 -5.53
C VAL A 47 5.24 -9.89 -7.00
N LEU A 48 6.44 -9.42 -7.36
CA LEU A 48 6.71 -8.88 -8.71
C LEU A 48 7.34 -9.89 -9.66
N LEU A 49 8.15 -10.83 -9.17
CA LEU A 49 8.88 -11.78 -10.04
C LEU A 49 8.23 -13.16 -10.12
N THR A 50 7.42 -13.56 -9.14
CA THR A 50 6.79 -14.88 -9.17
C THR A 50 5.45 -14.85 -9.92
N PRO A 51 5.14 -15.84 -10.78
CA PRO A 51 3.88 -15.88 -11.51
C PRO A 51 2.65 -15.90 -10.60
N TRP A 52 2.73 -16.62 -9.48
CA TRP A 52 1.62 -16.73 -8.54
C TRP A 52 1.45 -15.47 -7.67
N GLY A 53 2.53 -14.73 -7.38
CA GLY A 53 2.45 -13.43 -6.72
C GLY A 53 1.75 -12.42 -7.61
N ALA A 54 2.10 -12.37 -8.89
CA ALA A 54 1.45 -11.50 -9.86
C ALA A 54 -0.04 -11.80 -10.02
N THR A 55 -0.44 -13.08 -10.08
CA THR A 55 -1.86 -13.46 -10.17
C THR A 55 -2.64 -13.13 -8.90
N LEU A 56 -2.08 -13.40 -7.72
CA LEU A 56 -2.70 -13.07 -6.43
C LEU A 56 -2.94 -11.56 -6.29
N PHE A 57 -1.93 -10.74 -6.60
CA PHE A 57 -2.06 -9.29 -6.52
C PHE A 57 -2.92 -8.71 -7.64
N GLY A 58 -2.95 -9.34 -8.81
CA GLY A 58 -3.93 -9.03 -9.86
C GLY A 58 -5.36 -9.22 -9.37
N TRP A 59 -5.65 -10.38 -8.76
CA TRP A 59 -6.96 -10.66 -8.17
C TRP A 59 -7.34 -9.68 -7.06
N LEU A 60 -6.40 -9.35 -6.16
CA LEU A 60 -6.63 -8.31 -5.14
C LEU A 60 -6.93 -6.96 -5.78
N SER A 61 -6.19 -6.59 -6.84
CA SER A 61 -6.39 -5.33 -7.56
C SER A 61 -7.77 -5.27 -8.22
N GLU A 62 -8.24 -6.36 -8.82
CA GLU A 62 -9.61 -6.46 -9.36
C GLU A 62 -10.67 -6.24 -8.27
N GLY A 63 -10.44 -6.78 -7.08
CA GLY A 63 -11.29 -6.53 -5.90
C GLY A 63 -11.36 -5.04 -5.53
N PHE A 64 -10.22 -4.34 -5.52
CA PHE A 64 -10.20 -2.88 -5.30
C PHE A 64 -10.90 -2.11 -6.42
N VAL A 65 -10.73 -2.51 -7.68
CA VAL A 65 -11.42 -1.89 -8.82
C VAL A 65 -12.93 -2.07 -8.70
N ALA A 66 -13.41 -3.23 -8.25
CA ALA A 66 -14.83 -3.45 -7.99
C ALA A 66 -15.36 -2.51 -6.86
N LEU A 67 -14.61 -2.33 -5.78
CA LEU A 67 -14.96 -1.38 -4.71
C LEU A 67 -15.01 0.07 -5.21
N LEU A 68 -14.08 0.47 -6.08
CA LEU A 68 -14.11 1.78 -6.74
C LEU A 68 -15.36 1.90 -7.63
N GLY A 69 -15.77 0.83 -8.30
CA GLY A 69 -17.02 0.76 -9.06
C GLY A 69 -18.26 1.04 -8.21
N PHE A 70 -18.38 0.45 -7.03
CA PHE A 70 -19.48 0.75 -6.10
C PHE A 70 -19.46 2.21 -5.63
N THR A 71 -18.26 2.75 -5.39
CA THR A 71 -18.11 4.16 -5.02
C THR A 71 -18.58 5.08 -6.17
N ALA A 72 -18.20 4.78 -7.40
CA ALA A 72 -18.60 5.56 -8.57
C ALA A 72 -20.12 5.59 -8.74
N GLN A 73 -20.80 4.46 -8.54
CA GLN A 73 -22.26 4.39 -8.54
C GLN A 73 -22.88 5.23 -7.40
N GLY A 74 -22.32 5.17 -6.19
CA GLY A 74 -22.76 6.01 -5.07
C GLY A 74 -22.56 7.50 -5.32
N SER A 75 -21.44 7.89 -5.93
CA SER A 75 -21.19 9.28 -6.33
C SER A 75 -22.19 9.75 -7.39
N GLN A 76 -22.45 8.93 -8.41
CA GLN A 76 -23.46 9.23 -9.43
C GLN A 76 -24.87 9.35 -8.84
N PHE A 77 -25.21 8.56 -7.82
CA PHE A 77 -26.48 8.70 -7.11
C PHE A 77 -26.62 10.05 -6.39
N ILE A 78 -25.56 10.54 -5.74
CA ILE A 78 -25.58 11.79 -4.98
C ILE A 78 -25.48 13.01 -5.89
N PHE A 79 -24.56 12.98 -6.86
CA PHE A 79 -24.16 14.15 -7.65
C PHE A 79 -24.65 14.12 -9.10
N GLY A 80 -25.34 13.06 -9.52
CA GLY A 80 -25.90 12.94 -10.87
C GLY A 80 -24.84 13.03 -11.95
N ASP A 81 -25.10 13.83 -12.99
CA ASP A 81 -24.19 13.97 -14.12
C ASP A 81 -22.86 14.68 -13.75
N PHE A 82 -22.76 15.40 -12.62
CA PHE A 82 -21.48 16.01 -12.21
C PHE A 82 -20.40 14.98 -11.83
N ALA A 83 -20.80 13.77 -11.45
CA ALA A 83 -19.88 12.66 -11.20
C ALA A 83 -19.47 11.92 -12.50
N ARG A 84 -20.09 12.25 -13.64
CA ARG A 84 -19.87 11.58 -14.92
C ARG A 84 -18.76 12.24 -15.72
N ALA A 85 -17.63 11.54 -15.79
CA ALA A 85 -16.47 11.97 -16.56
C ALA A 85 -16.76 12.16 -18.06
N ASP A 86 -17.70 11.39 -18.61
CA ASP A 86 -18.09 11.43 -20.02
C ASP A 86 -18.90 12.69 -20.39
N LYS A 87 -19.53 13.36 -19.43
CA LYS A 87 -20.33 14.56 -19.68
C LYS A 87 -19.63 15.85 -19.24
N PHE A 88 -18.98 15.84 -18.08
CA PHE A 88 -18.40 17.03 -17.45
C PHE A 88 -16.87 16.97 -17.33
N GLY A 89 -16.24 15.94 -17.89
CA GLY A 89 -14.81 15.69 -17.73
C GLY A 89 -14.45 15.17 -16.34
N PHE A 90 -13.15 14.94 -16.11
CA PHE A 90 -12.66 14.47 -14.82
C PHE A 90 -12.74 15.61 -13.78
N VAL A 91 -13.80 15.64 -12.99
CA VAL A 91 -13.94 16.58 -11.87
C VAL A 91 -13.48 15.91 -10.59
N PHE A 92 -12.30 16.30 -10.11
CA PHE A 92 -11.66 15.72 -8.93
C PHE A 92 -12.60 15.63 -7.72
N ALA A 93 -13.36 16.69 -7.46
CA ALA A 93 -14.26 16.77 -6.31
C ALA A 93 -15.32 15.66 -6.28
N PHE A 94 -15.83 15.24 -7.45
CA PHE A 94 -16.91 14.26 -7.55
C PHE A 94 -16.42 12.84 -7.85
N GLN A 95 -15.15 12.67 -8.22
CA GLN A 95 -14.59 11.35 -8.57
C GLN A 95 -13.62 10.83 -7.53
N VAL A 96 -12.90 11.71 -6.83
CA VAL A 96 -11.88 11.31 -5.85
C VAL A 96 -12.40 11.42 -4.42
N LEU A 97 -13.06 12.53 -4.06
CA LEU A 97 -13.50 12.73 -2.67
C LEU A 97 -14.54 11.70 -2.18
N PRO A 98 -15.54 11.29 -2.98
CA PRO A 98 -16.51 10.27 -2.55
C PRO A 98 -15.86 8.92 -2.22
N THR A 99 -14.78 8.58 -2.92
CA THR A 99 -13.95 7.39 -2.63
C THR A 99 -13.41 7.42 -1.22
N ILE A 100 -12.88 8.56 -0.77
CA ILE A 100 -12.37 8.70 0.60
C ILE A 100 -13.48 8.49 1.63
N ILE A 101 -14.67 9.08 1.41
CA ILE A 101 -15.81 8.96 2.32
C ILE A 101 -16.30 7.51 2.39
N PHE A 102 -16.46 6.85 1.23
CA PHE A 102 -16.86 5.46 1.15
C PHE A 102 -15.87 4.54 1.87
N PHE A 103 -14.57 4.68 1.58
CA PHE A 103 -13.55 3.88 2.24
C PHE A 103 -13.48 4.15 3.74
N ALA A 104 -13.65 5.39 4.20
CA ALA A 104 -13.71 5.70 5.63
C ALA A 104 -14.88 4.97 6.33
N ALA A 105 -16.07 5.00 5.73
CA ALA A 105 -17.23 4.28 6.24
C ALA A 105 -17.04 2.76 6.19
N PHE A 106 -16.55 2.23 5.08
CA PHE A 106 -16.25 0.80 4.91
C PHE A 106 -15.23 0.32 5.94
N MET A 107 -14.13 1.04 6.13
CA MET A 107 -13.13 0.73 7.14
C MET A 107 -13.73 0.78 8.54
N SER A 108 -14.57 1.77 8.85
CA SER A 108 -15.28 1.84 10.13
C SER A 108 -16.12 0.58 10.39
N VAL A 109 -16.83 0.08 9.38
CA VAL A 109 -17.56 -1.19 9.46
C VAL A 109 -16.60 -2.37 9.71
N LEU A 110 -15.49 -2.47 8.98
CA LEU A 110 -14.53 -3.55 9.17
C LEU A 110 -13.87 -3.54 10.57
N TYR A 111 -13.63 -2.35 11.12
CA TYR A 111 -13.17 -2.18 12.50
C TYR A 111 -14.26 -2.54 13.50
N HIS A 112 -15.51 -2.16 13.26
CA HIS A 112 -16.62 -2.52 14.13
C HIS A 112 -16.85 -4.04 14.17
N LEU A 113 -16.72 -4.70 13.02
CA LEU A 113 -16.85 -6.17 12.88
C LEU A 113 -15.64 -6.95 13.41
N GLY A 114 -14.54 -6.30 13.75
CA GLY A 114 -13.34 -6.99 14.27
C GLY A 114 -12.35 -7.48 13.20
N ILE A 115 -12.66 -7.32 11.90
CA ILE A 115 -11.86 -7.85 10.78
C ILE A 115 -10.49 -7.17 10.73
N MET A 116 -10.47 -5.84 10.84
CA MET A 116 -9.21 -5.08 10.79
C MET A 116 -8.30 -5.42 11.96
N GLN A 117 -8.84 -5.71 13.14
CA GLN A 117 -8.08 -6.12 14.30
C GLN A 117 -7.38 -7.45 14.04
N TRP A 118 -8.04 -8.39 13.36
CA TRP A 118 -7.43 -9.67 13.00
C TRP A 118 -6.29 -9.50 11.99
N VAL A 119 -6.50 -8.70 10.94
CA VAL A 119 -5.47 -8.37 9.94
C VAL A 119 -4.26 -7.69 10.57
N VAL A 120 -4.49 -6.66 11.38
CA VAL A 120 -3.40 -5.90 12.03
C VAL A 120 -2.63 -6.77 13.03
N LYS A 121 -3.32 -7.61 13.82
CA LYS A 121 -2.66 -8.56 14.73
C LYS A 121 -1.81 -9.57 13.97
N GLY A 122 -2.32 -10.09 12.85
CA GLY A 122 -1.56 -11.00 11.98
C GLY A 122 -0.29 -10.34 11.45
N MET A 123 -0.40 -9.11 10.91
CA MET A 123 0.75 -8.34 10.43
C MET A 123 1.77 -8.06 11.55
N ALA A 124 1.30 -7.61 12.72
CA ALA A 124 2.16 -7.32 13.85
C ALA A 124 2.91 -8.58 14.31
N TRP A 125 2.23 -9.72 14.39
CA TRP A 125 2.84 -10.99 14.75
C TRP A 125 3.95 -11.41 13.76
N VAL A 126 3.72 -11.26 12.46
CA VAL A 126 4.74 -11.55 11.44
C VAL A 126 5.94 -10.61 11.61
N ILE A 127 5.71 -9.31 11.74
CA ILE A 127 6.77 -8.31 11.86
C ILE A 127 7.63 -8.58 13.11
N THR A 128 7.02 -8.72 14.30
CA THR A 128 7.76 -8.94 15.56
C THR A 128 8.51 -10.28 15.60
N LYS A 129 8.11 -11.25 14.77
CA LYS A 129 8.82 -12.53 14.69
C LYS A 129 10.02 -12.48 13.73
N VAL A 130 9.96 -11.62 12.72
CA VAL A 130 11.00 -11.47 11.69
C VAL A 130 12.03 -10.41 12.08
N MET A 131 11.58 -9.34 12.73
CA MET A 131 12.34 -8.15 13.11
C MET A 131 12.37 -8.02 14.64
#